data_AF-W4UPV1-F1
#
_entry.id   AF-W4UPV1-F1
#
_cell.length_a   1.000
_cell.length_b   1.000
_cell.length_c   1.000
_cell.angle_alpha   90.00
_cell.angle_beta   90.00
_cell.angle_gamma   90.00
#
_symmetry.space_group_name_H-M   'P 1'
#
loop_
_entity.id
_entity.type
_entity.pdbx_description
1 polymer ?
#
loop_
_entity_poly.entity_id
_entity_poly.type
_entity_poly.pdbx_seq_one_letter_code
_entity_poly.pdbx_strand_id
1 'polypeptide(L)'
;MVGQTVFKKDGATLTNYMKYNYKYDANKRMTESETLKWNSNKSTWNNDLLVKYTYEGKTVTTNYYKWNNKKKEYVIVPEMTVTMDDPNL
;
A
#
# COMPACT_ATOMS: atom_id res chain seq x y z
N MET A 1 10.30 3.51 9.22
CA MET A 1 10.43 2.24 8.47
C MET A 1 9.93 2.50 7.06
N VAL A 2 10.71 2.21 6.00
CA VAL A 2 10.37 2.61 4.61
C VAL A 2 9.76 1.47 3.77
N GLY A 3 9.72 0.27 4.31
CA GLY A 3 9.06 -0.88 3.69
C GLY A 3 9.15 -2.12 4.55
N GLN A 4 8.39 -3.14 4.18
CA GLN A 4 8.31 -4.44 4.84
C GLN A 4 8.14 -5.55 3.81
N THR A 5 8.76 -6.71 4.04
CA THR A 5 8.51 -7.91 3.23
C THR A 5 7.95 -9.00 4.13
N VAL A 6 6.79 -9.53 3.76
CA VAL A 6 6.12 -10.63 4.44
C VAL A 6 6.42 -11.92 3.69
N PHE A 7 6.81 -12.93 4.46
CA PHE A 7 7.10 -14.27 3.97
C PHE A 7 6.06 -15.25 4.50
N LYS A 8 5.69 -16.24 3.68
CA LYS A 8 5.00 -17.44 4.14
C LYS A 8 6.03 -18.44 4.62
N LYS A 9 5.81 -19.01 5.80
CA LYS A 9 6.63 -20.10 6.34
C LYS A 9 5.95 -21.43 6.02
N ASP A 10 6.70 -22.33 5.40
CA ASP A 10 6.32 -23.72 5.20
C ASP A 10 7.46 -24.62 5.69
N GLY A 11 7.24 -25.27 6.83
CA GLY A 11 8.29 -25.97 7.56
C GLY A 11 9.49 -25.07 7.89
N ALA A 12 10.67 -25.43 7.37
CA ALA A 12 11.91 -24.67 7.51
C ALA A 12 12.12 -23.60 6.42
N THR A 13 11.26 -23.54 5.41
CA THR A 13 11.42 -22.68 4.25
C THR A 13 10.59 -21.41 4.38
N LEU A 14 11.15 -20.27 3.95
CA LEU A 14 10.45 -18.99 3.82
C LEU A 14 10.30 -18.63 2.34
N THR A 15 9.07 -18.32 1.93
CA THR A 15 8.73 -17.92 0.57
C THR A 15 8.15 -16.52 0.55
N ASN A 16 8.59 -15.68 -0.38
CA ASN A 16 8.04 -14.34 -0.60
C ASN A 16 6.52 -14.38 -0.73
N TYR A 17 5.83 -13.42 -0.09
CA TYR A 17 4.37 -13.34 -0.16
C TYR A 17 3.88 -11.94 -0.52
N MET A 18 4.14 -10.95 0.34
CA MET A 18 3.70 -9.57 0.15
C MET A 18 4.85 -8.63 0.47
N LYS A 19 4.91 -7.49 -0.20
CA LYS A 19 5.86 -6.43 0.08
C LYS A 19 5.10 -5.12 0.20
N TYR A 20 5.47 -4.31 1.18
CA TYR A 20 4.92 -3.00 1.43
C TYR A 20 6.00 -1.95 1.27
N ASN A 21 5.70 -0.86 0.57
CA ASN A 21 6.55 0.32 0.50
C ASN A 21 5.77 1.51 1.07
N TYR A 22 6.44 2.30 1.91
CA TYR A 22 5.81 3.43 2.57
C TYR A 22 6.49 4.73 2.19
N LYS A 23 5.69 5.78 2.00
CA LYS A 23 6.18 7.16 1.92
C LYS A 23 5.62 7.96 3.07
N TYR A 24 6.39 8.96 3.48
CA TYR A 24 6.08 9.84 4.59
C TYR A 24 6.27 11.29 4.18
N ASP A 25 5.51 12.19 4.80
CA ASP A 25 5.74 13.63 4.68
C ASP A 25 6.84 14.13 5.64
N ALA A 26 7.11 15.44 5.61
CA ALA A 26 8.08 16.09 6.48
C ALA A 26 7.76 15.95 7.98
N ASN A 27 6.48 15.76 8.33
CA ASN A 27 6.00 15.54 9.69
C ASN A 27 6.05 14.05 10.09
N LYS A 28 6.65 13.19 9.25
CA LYS A 28 6.75 11.73 9.45
C LYS A 28 5.39 11.03 9.48
N ARG A 29 4.35 11.62 8.90
CA ARG A 29 3.04 10.99 8.70
C ARG A 29 3.06 10.20 7.40
N MET A 30 2.44 9.01 7.39
CA MET A 30 2.43 8.15 6.21
C MET A 30 1.55 8.76 5.12
N THR A 31 2.10 9.01 3.93
CA THR A 31 1.35 9.59 2.79
C THR A 31 0.99 8.56 1.74
N GLU A 32 1.79 7.50 1.61
CA GLU A 32 1.49 6.39 0.70
C GLU A 32 1.85 5.05 1.35
N SER A 33 0.98 4.05 1.13
CA SER A 33 1.23 2.65 1.42
C SER A 33 0.97 1.84 0.16
N GLU A 34 2.05 1.42 -0.49
CA GLU A 34 2.01 0.57 -1.68
C GLU A 34 2.17 -0.91 -1.28
N THR A 35 1.35 -1.77 -1.87
CA THR A 35 1.39 -3.22 -1.68
C THR A 35 1.71 -3.90 -3.00
N LEU A 36 2.73 -4.77 -2.96
CA LEU A 36 3.10 -5.67 -4.04
C LEU A 36 2.89 -7.11 -3.60
N LYS A 37 2.41 -7.94 -4.54
CA LYS A 37 2.20 -9.36 -4.34
C LYS A 37 3.26 -10.16 -5.08
N TRP A 38 3.82 -11.17 -4.42
CA TRP A 38 4.79 -12.07 -5.04
C TRP A 38 4.12 -12.93 -6.10
N ASN A 39 4.66 -12.95 -7.31
CA ASN A 39 4.32 -13.89 -8.36
C ASN A 39 5.38 -14.99 -8.41
N SER A 40 5.07 -16.14 -7.79
CA SER A 40 5.99 -17.29 -7.73
C SER A 40 6.33 -17.85 -9.11
N ASN A 41 5.38 -17.82 -10.05
CA ASN A 41 5.56 -18.39 -11.39
C ASN A 41 6.59 -17.60 -12.22
N LYS A 42 6.69 -16.29 -11.97
CA LYS A 42 7.62 -15.40 -12.67
C LYS A 42 8.80 -14.97 -11.82
N SER A 43 8.80 -15.32 -10.54
CA SER A 43 9.77 -14.83 -9.55
C SER A 43 9.88 -13.29 -9.52
N THR A 44 8.74 -12.59 -9.59
CA THR A 44 8.68 -11.13 -9.58
C THR A 44 7.64 -10.58 -8.60
N TRP A 45 7.86 -9.36 -8.13
CA TRP A 45 6.85 -8.58 -7.41
C TRP A 45 5.92 -7.89 -8.41
N ASN A 46 4.61 -8.02 -8.19
CA ASN A 46 3.59 -7.36 -9.00
C ASN A 46 2.84 -6.33 -8.14
N ASN A 47 2.63 -5.14 -8.70
CA ASN A 47 1.77 -4.11 -8.11
C ASN A 47 0.37 -4.66 -7.85
N ASP A 48 -0.19 -4.34 -6.68
CA ASP A 48 -1.52 -4.81 -6.29
C ASP A 48 -2.43 -3.68 -5.81
N LEU A 49 -2.04 -2.97 -4.75
CA LEU A 49 -2.82 -1.91 -4.12
C LEU A 49 -1.92 -0.72 -3.81
N LEU A 50 -2.45 0.48 -3.95
CA LEU A 50 -1.85 1.71 -3.44
C LEU A 50 -2.89 2.44 -2.59
N VAL A 51 -2.51 2.81 -1.38
CA VAL A 51 -3.32 3.64 -0.50
C VAL A 51 -2.63 4.98 -0.35
N LYS A 52 -3.35 6.08 -0.54
CA LYS A 52 -2.84 7.44 -0.34
C LYS A 52 -3.60 8.12 0.78
N TYR A 53 -2.86 8.83 1.62
CA TYR A 53 -3.40 9.60 2.74
C TYR A 53 -3.18 11.08 2.47
N THR A 54 -4.28 11.84 2.49
CA THR A 54 -4.26 13.30 2.42
C THR A 54 -4.68 13.85 3.76
N TYR A 55 -3.86 14.74 4.32
CA TYR A 55 -4.09 15.34 5.63
C TYR A 55 -4.49 16.80 5.47
N GLU A 56 -5.68 17.16 5.93
CA GLU A 56 -6.22 18.52 5.85
C GLU A 56 -6.80 18.92 7.22
N GLY A 57 -6.08 19.80 7.92
CA GLY A 57 -6.41 20.16 9.30
C GLY A 57 -6.38 18.92 10.19
N LYS A 58 -7.52 18.62 10.81
CA LYS A 58 -7.72 17.44 11.67
C LYS A 58 -8.34 16.25 10.93
N THR A 59 -8.47 16.32 9.61
CA THR A 59 -9.07 15.23 8.83
C THR A 59 -8.00 14.48 8.05
N VAL A 60 -8.21 13.17 7.93
CA VAL A 60 -7.44 12.30 7.02
C VAL A 60 -8.39 11.70 5.99
N THR A 61 -8.05 11.89 4.72
CA THR A 61 -8.73 11.23 3.61
C THR A 61 -7.87 10.09 3.09
N THR A 62 -8.41 8.88 3.12
CA THR A 62 -7.76 7.66 2.64
C THR A 62 -8.34 7.30 1.28
N ASN A 63 -7.51 7.39 0.24
CA ASN A 63 -7.87 7.03 -1.13
C ASN A 63 -7.25 5.67 -1.49
N TYR A 64 -8.09 4.76 -1.98
CA TYR A 64 -7.66 3.43 -2.42
C TYR A 64 -7.52 3.38 -3.94
N TYR A 65 -6.44 2.77 -4.40
CA TYR A 65 -6.16 2.56 -5.81
C TYR A 65 -5.79 1.10 -6.06
N LYS A 66 -6.35 0.50 -7.11
CA LYS A 66 -6.02 -0.85 -7.54
C LYS A 66 -5.14 -0.81 -8.78
N TRP A 67 -4.11 -1.65 -8.84
CA TRP A 67 -3.30 -1.79 -10.03
C TRP A 67 -4.14 -2.34 -11.21
N ASN A 68 -4.21 -1.59 -12.30
CA ASN A 68 -4.83 -2.03 -13.54
C ASN A 68 -3.77 -2.57 -14.48
N ASN A 69 -3.75 -3.90 -14.65
CA ASN A 69 -2.71 -4.55 -15.44
C ASN A 69 -2.79 -4.28 -16.95
N LYS A 70 -3.96 -3.85 -17.46
CA LYS A 70 -4.15 -3.44 -18.87
C LYS A 70 -3.61 -2.03 -19.10
N LYS A 71 -3.97 -1.09 -18.22
CA LYS A 71 -3.56 0.33 -18.32
C LYS A 71 -2.14 0.59 -17.80
N LYS A 72 -1.55 -0.34 -17.05
CA LYS A 72 -0.24 -0.20 -16.39
C LYS A 72 -0.17 1.00 -15.45
N GLU A 73 -1.26 1.25 -14.74
CA GLU A 73 -1.39 2.35 -13.77
C GLU A 73 -2.26 1.94 -12.58
N TYR A 74 -2.14 2.69 -11.49
CA TYR A 74 -3.05 2.59 -10.35
C TYR A 74 -4.32 3.40 -10.62
N VAL A 75 -5.48 2.74 -10.58
CA VAL A 75 -6.78 3.36 -10.82
C VAL A 75 -7.52 3.50 -9.50
N ILE A 76 -8.07 4.69 -9.23
CA ILE A 76 -8.83 4.97 -8.00
C ILE A 76 -10.06 4.07 -7.91
N VAL A 77 -10.33 3.58 -6.70
CA VAL A 77 -11.55 2.83 -6.35
C VAL A 77 -12.37 3.75 -5.42
N PRO A 78 -13.21 4.63 -5.98
CA PRO A 78 -13.83 5.71 -5.22
C PRO A 78 -14.79 5.21 -4.13
N GLU A 79 -15.39 4.04 -4.31
CA GLU A 79 -16.28 3.39 -3.34
C GLU A 79 -15.59 3.02 -2.02
N MET A 80 -14.25 2.93 -2.04
CA MET A 80 -13.44 2.62 -0.87
C MET A 80 -12.82 3.87 -0.23
N THR A 81 -13.01 5.06 -0.81
CA THR A 81 -12.47 6.30 -0.26
C THR A 81 -13.19 6.63 1.05
N VAL A 82 -12.42 6.89 2.12
CA VAL A 82 -12.96 7.22 3.45
C VAL A 82 -12.28 8.48 3.96
N THR A 83 -13.07 9.43 4.47
CA THR A 83 -12.59 10.59 5.20
C THR A 83 -13.00 10.47 6.66
N MET A 84 -12.05 10.65 7.57
CA MET A 84 -12.28 10.54 9.02
C MET A 84 -11.55 11.67 9.74
N ASP A 85 -12.07 12.09 10.89
CA ASP A 85 -11.34 12.95 11.80
C ASP A 85 -10.21 12.14 12.46
N ASP A 86 -8.99 12.67 12.45
CA ASP A 86 -7.86 12.14 13.19
C ASP A 86 -7.64 13.01 14.44
N PRO A 87 -8.04 12.55 15.63
CA PRO A 87 -7.90 13.32 16.86
C PRO A 87 -6.44 13.49 17.31
N ASN A 88 -5.48 12.83 16.65
CA ASN A 88 -4.06 12.88 16.98
C ASN A 88 -3.25 13.79 16.06
N LEU A 89 -3.90 14.48 15.11
CA LEU A 89 -3.33 15.56 14.30
C LEU A 89 -3.60 16.94 14.94
#